data_AF-A0A8H7I3V7-F1
#
_entry.id   AF-A0A8H7I3V7-F1
#
_cell.length_a   1.000
_cell.length_b   1.000
_cell.length_c   1.000
_cell.angle_alpha   90.00
_cell.angle_beta   90.00
_cell.angle_gamma   90.00
#
_symmetry.space_group_name_H-M   'P 1'
#
loop_
_entity.id
_entity.type
_entity.pdbx_description
1 polymer ?
#
loop_
_entity_poly.entity_id
_entity_poly.type
_entity_poly.pdbx_seq_one_letter_code
_entity_poly.pdbx_strand_id
1 'polypeptide(L)'
;MACKSSSGSPSARFEVARNWAALATGCDALHCLEAYQTAMDLLPQYIWLGATNNQRYEDLKAAVNLAVDAASTATYYSKYALALEWIEYGRCVVWTQSLMLRSPLDELHSSHPELAIRLQESLNS
;
A
#
# COMPACT_ATOMS: atom_id res chain seq x y z
N MET A 1 21.09 -7.14 -1.37
CA MET A 1 21.35 -5.90 -0.60
C MET A 1 21.24 -4.64 -1.49
N ALA A 2 20.22 -4.54 -2.35
CA ALA A 2 19.95 -3.37 -3.21
C ALA A 2 18.72 -2.55 -2.74
N CYS A 3 17.83 -3.14 -1.94
CA CYS A 3 16.71 -2.46 -1.28
C CYS A 3 17.16 -1.42 -0.23
N LYS A 4 18.38 -1.57 0.33
CA LYS A 4 19.01 -0.63 1.28
C LYS A 4 19.85 0.47 0.60
N SER A 5 20.14 0.40 -0.71
CA SER A 5 20.80 1.50 -1.41
C SER A 5 19.78 2.54 -1.85
N SER A 6 20.05 3.83 -1.64
CA SER A 6 19.16 4.93 -2.01
C SER A 6 19.04 5.17 -3.53
N SER A 7 19.75 4.37 -4.32
CA SER A 7 19.82 4.42 -5.78
C SER A 7 18.72 3.56 -6.41
N GLY A 8 17.49 4.09 -6.49
CA GLY A 8 16.38 3.46 -7.22
C GLY A 8 15.06 4.18 -6.97
N SER A 9 14.13 4.16 -7.93
CA SER A 9 12.79 4.71 -7.71
C SER A 9 12.08 3.96 -6.56
N PRO A 10 11.19 4.61 -5.79
CA PRO A 10 10.44 3.95 -4.72
C PRO A 10 9.75 2.66 -5.18
N SER A 11 9.19 2.66 -6.39
CA SER A 11 8.59 1.47 -7.01
C SER A 11 9.56 0.33 -7.23
N ALA A 12 10.75 0.61 -7.79
CA ALA A 12 11.78 -0.40 -7.98
C ALA A 12 12.25 -0.99 -6.62
N ARG A 13 12.43 -0.15 -5.61
CA ARG A 13 12.84 -0.58 -4.26
C ARG A 13 11.78 -1.45 -3.59
N PHE A 14 10.50 -1.08 -3.73
CA PHE A 14 9.38 -1.86 -3.21
C PHE A 14 9.28 -3.22 -3.88
N GLU A 15 9.32 -3.29 -5.21
CA GLU A 15 9.27 -4.57 -5.93
C GLU A 15 10.46 -5.47 -5.57
N VAL A 16 11.66 -4.90 -5.42
CA VAL A 16 12.84 -5.65 -4.96
C VAL A 16 12.65 -6.18 -3.54
N ALA A 17 12.12 -5.37 -2.61
CA ALA A 17 11.86 -5.81 -1.24
C ALA A 17 10.79 -6.90 -1.16
N ARG A 18 9.71 -6.76 -1.95
CA ARG A 18 8.64 -7.75 -2.06
C ARG A 18 9.15 -9.07 -2.64
N ASN A 19 9.94 -9.02 -3.72
CA ASN A 19 10.55 -10.21 -4.30
C ASN A 19 11.52 -10.87 -3.32
N TRP A 20 12.29 -10.08 -2.57
CA TRP A 20 13.14 -10.61 -1.50
C TRP A 20 12.31 -11.32 -0.43
N ALA A 21 11.20 -10.74 0.02
CA ALA A 21 10.32 -11.37 1.01
C ALA A 21 9.75 -12.70 0.49
N ALA A 22 9.26 -12.73 -0.75
CA ALA A 22 8.73 -13.94 -1.37
C ALA A 22 9.80 -15.05 -1.50
N LEU A 23 11.04 -14.69 -1.84
CA LEU A 23 12.16 -15.64 -1.94
C LEU A 23 12.72 -16.07 -0.58
N ALA A 24 12.61 -15.22 0.44
CA ALA A 24 13.03 -15.55 1.78
C ALA A 24 12.12 -16.61 2.43
N THR A 25 10.86 -16.74 1.97
CA THR A 25 9.89 -17.73 2.46
C THR A 25 10.50 -19.14 2.45
N GLY A 26 10.78 -19.69 3.64
CA GLY A 26 11.44 -21.00 3.81
C GLY A 26 12.89 -20.94 4.32
N CYS A 27 13.48 -19.75 4.42
CA CYS A 27 14.71 -19.50 5.16
C CYS A 27 14.43 -19.37 6.67
N ASP A 28 15.43 -18.92 7.45
CA ASP A 28 15.23 -18.63 8.86
C ASP A 28 14.25 -17.45 9.09
N ALA A 29 13.67 -17.43 10.29
CA ALA A 29 12.67 -16.43 10.66
C ALA A 29 13.19 -14.99 10.56
N LEU A 30 14.47 -14.76 10.84
CA LEU A 30 15.04 -13.42 10.90
C LEU A 30 15.06 -12.78 9.52
N HIS A 31 15.56 -13.49 8.52
CA HIS A 31 15.65 -12.98 7.15
C HIS A 31 14.27 -12.78 6.51
N CYS A 32 13.34 -13.72 6.75
CA CYS A 32 11.95 -13.58 6.30
C CYS A 32 11.31 -12.29 6.85
N LEU A 33 11.37 -12.11 8.17
CA LEU A 33 10.72 -10.99 8.82
C LEU A 33 11.38 -9.66 8.48
N GLU A 34 12.71 -9.61 8.34
CA GLU A 34 13.43 -8.41 7.90
C GLU A 34 13.02 -8.01 6.46
N ALA A 35 12.85 -8.98 5.58
CA ALA A 35 12.43 -8.73 4.21
C ALA A 35 11.02 -8.13 4.13
N TYR A 36 10.06 -8.72 4.87
CA TYR A 36 8.70 -8.18 4.95
C TYR A 36 8.67 -6.80 5.63
N GLN A 37 9.40 -6.60 6.72
CA GLN A 37 9.50 -5.28 7.36
C GLN A 37 10.00 -4.22 6.37
N THR A 38 11.06 -4.54 5.62
CA THR A 38 11.62 -3.63 4.62
C THR A 38 10.59 -3.28 3.54
N ALA A 39 9.79 -4.25 3.08
CA ALA A 39 8.73 -3.99 2.11
C ALA A 39 7.61 -3.13 2.71
N MET A 40 7.21 -3.37 3.96
CA MET A 40 6.20 -2.59 4.69
C MET A 40 6.62 -1.13 4.92
N ASP A 41 7.89 -0.89 5.24
CA ASP A 41 8.44 0.46 5.43
C ASP A 41 8.44 1.28 4.12
N LEU A 42 8.55 0.61 2.97
CA LEU A 42 8.52 1.24 1.65
C LEU A 42 7.10 1.44 1.11
N LEU A 43 6.11 0.75 1.68
CA LEU A 43 4.74 0.72 1.19
C LEU A 43 4.09 2.11 1.03
N PRO A 44 4.23 3.07 1.98
CA PRO A 44 3.65 4.40 1.81
C PRO A 44 4.23 5.18 0.62
N GLN A 45 5.52 4.98 0.32
CA GLN A 45 6.21 5.64 -0.80
C GLN A 45 5.79 5.03 -2.14
N TYR A 46 5.44 3.75 -2.15
CA TYR A 46 4.97 3.03 -3.32
C TYR A 46 3.59 3.51 -3.78
N ILE A 47 2.63 3.59 -2.86
CA ILE A 47 1.22 3.83 -3.20
C ILE A 47 0.97 5.25 -3.74
N TRP A 48 1.86 6.20 -3.44
CA TRP A 48 1.74 7.59 -3.90
C TRP A 48 2.11 7.81 -5.37
N LEU A 49 2.60 6.79 -6.08
CA LEU A 49 3.17 6.96 -7.44
C LEU A 49 2.13 6.85 -8.58
N GLY A 50 0.88 6.53 -8.27
CA GLY A 50 -0.16 6.29 -9.27
C GLY A 50 -0.50 7.53 -10.10
N ALA A 51 0.03 7.58 -11.32
CA ALA A 51 -0.21 8.61 -12.34
C ALA A 51 -1.64 8.57 -12.93
N THR A 52 -2.43 7.52 -12.64
CA THR A 52 -3.83 7.37 -13.08
C THR A 52 -4.67 6.66 -12.01
N ASN A 53 -6.00 6.84 -12.03
CA ASN A 53 -6.91 6.17 -11.10
C ASN A 53 -6.81 4.64 -11.13
N ASN A 54 -6.67 4.02 -12.30
CA ASN A 54 -6.56 2.56 -12.42
C ASN A 54 -5.28 2.00 -11.78
N GLN A 55 -4.15 2.69 -11.96
CA GLN A 55 -2.89 2.26 -11.36
C GLN A 55 -2.96 2.24 -9.83
N ARG A 56 -3.63 3.25 -9.24
CA ARG A 56 -3.81 3.33 -7.78
C ARG A 56 -4.61 2.16 -7.20
N TYR A 57 -5.60 1.64 -7.93
CA TYR A 57 -6.33 0.45 -7.48
C TYR A 57 -5.46 -0.80 -7.46
N GLU A 58 -4.58 -0.98 -8.45
CA GLU A 58 -3.63 -2.09 -8.47
C GLU A 58 -2.57 -1.94 -7.37
N ASP A 59 -2.09 -0.72 -7.12
CA ASP A 59 -1.15 -0.41 -6.05
C ASP A 59 -1.77 -0.74 -4.66
N LEU A 60 -3.07 -0.47 -4.48
CA LEU A 60 -3.81 -0.83 -3.27
C LEU A 60 -3.96 -2.34 -3.10
N LYS A 61 -4.24 -3.09 -4.17
CA LYS A 61 -4.27 -4.57 -4.11
C LYS A 61 -2.91 -5.13 -3.73
N ALA A 62 -1.83 -4.59 -4.30
CA ALA A 62 -0.47 -4.99 -3.96
C ALA A 62 -0.16 -4.75 -2.46
N ALA A 63 -0.63 -3.63 -1.91
CA ALA A 63 -0.51 -3.31 -0.49
C ALA A 63 -1.23 -4.33 0.42
N VAL A 64 -2.47 -4.68 0.08
CA VAL A 64 -3.25 -5.69 0.81
C VAL A 64 -2.54 -7.03 0.79
N ASN A 65 -2.12 -7.49 -0.39
CA ASN A 65 -1.47 -8.78 -0.55
C ASN A 65 -0.17 -8.85 0.27
N LEU A 66 0.65 -7.78 0.23
CA LEU A 66 1.88 -7.72 1.01
C LEU A 66 1.60 -7.85 2.52
N ALA A 67 0.62 -7.12 3.05
CA ALA A 67 0.28 -7.18 4.47
C ALA A 67 -0.22 -8.57 4.90
N VAL A 68 -1.01 -9.23 4.05
CA VAL A 68 -1.50 -10.60 4.30
C VAL A 68 -0.35 -11.61 4.28
N ASP A 69 0.55 -11.52 3.31
CA ASP A 69 1.71 -12.40 3.20
C ASP A 69 2.66 -12.22 4.40
N ALA A 70 2.92 -10.97 4.78
CA ALA A 70 3.72 -10.62 5.95
C ALA A 70 3.11 -11.21 7.23
N ALA A 71 1.81 -10.99 7.46
CA ALA A 71 1.13 -11.48 8.65
C ALA A 71 1.05 -13.00 8.71
N SER A 72 0.84 -13.66 7.57
CA SER A 72 0.87 -15.12 7.47
C SER A 72 2.25 -15.66 7.85
N THR A 73 3.31 -15.01 7.38
CA THR A 73 4.71 -15.36 7.72
C THR A 73 5.00 -15.15 9.21
N ALA A 74 4.61 -14.00 9.76
CA ALA A 74 4.75 -13.74 11.20
C ALA A 74 3.98 -14.76 12.05
N THR A 75 2.77 -15.15 11.62
CA THR A 75 1.96 -16.19 12.27
C THR A 75 2.66 -17.55 12.23
N TYR A 76 3.25 -17.93 11.10
CA TYR A 76 4.01 -19.17 10.97
C TYR A 76 5.17 -19.25 11.97
N TYR A 77 5.88 -18.15 12.20
CA TYR A 77 6.94 -18.05 13.21
C TYR A 77 6.43 -17.71 14.62
N SER A 78 5.11 -17.82 14.88
CA SER A 78 4.46 -17.55 16.17
C SER A 78 4.67 -16.11 16.71
N LYS A 79 4.87 -15.14 15.81
CA LYS A 79 5.00 -13.70 16.10
C LYS A 79 3.65 -13.00 15.95
N TYR A 80 2.65 -13.41 16.73
CA TYR A 80 1.27 -12.96 16.55
C TYR A 80 1.05 -11.45 16.70
N ALA A 81 1.77 -10.79 17.63
CA ALA A 81 1.67 -9.34 17.79
C ALA A 81 2.13 -8.59 16.54
N LEU A 82 3.22 -9.06 15.91
CA LEU A 82 3.75 -8.49 14.67
C LEU A 82 2.81 -8.78 13.48
N ALA A 83 2.21 -9.97 13.44
CA ALA A 83 1.22 -10.30 12.42
C ALA A 83 0.01 -9.35 12.48
N LEU A 84 -0.48 -9.05 13.69
CA LEU A 84 -1.56 -8.09 13.89
C LEU A 84 -1.14 -6.67 13.49
N GLU A 85 0.06 -6.25 13.90
CA GLU A 85 0.61 -4.95 13.53
C GLU A 85 0.65 -4.76 12.00
N TRP A 86 1.13 -5.76 11.26
CA TRP A 86 1.23 -5.70 9.81
C TRP A 86 -0.14 -5.67 9.11
N ILE A 87 -1.13 -6.44 9.58
CA ILE A 87 -2.50 -6.35 9.04
C ILE A 87 -3.10 -4.97 9.28
N GLU A 88 -2.99 -4.45 10.51
CA GLU A 88 -3.58 -3.16 10.86
C GLU A 88 -2.89 -2.03 10.10
N TYR A 89 -1.58 -2.09 9.94
CA TYR A 89 -0.84 -1.13 9.14
C TYR A 89 -1.29 -1.14 7.68
N GLY A 90 -1.37 -2.32 7.04
CA GLY A 90 -1.87 -2.46 5.67
C GLY A 90 -3.28 -1.89 5.51
N ARG A 91 -4.17 -2.18 6.47
CA ARG A 91 -5.55 -1.67 6.48
C ARG A 91 -5.60 -0.15 6.61
N CYS A 92 -4.82 0.44 7.53
CA CYS A 92 -4.72 1.89 7.72
C CYS A 92 -4.24 2.59 6.43
N VAL A 93 -3.23 2.03 5.78
CA VAL A 93 -2.69 2.55 4.53
C VAL A 93 -3.75 2.50 3.41
N VAL A 94 -4.40 1.36 3.21
CA VAL A 94 -5.43 1.18 2.17
C VAL A 94 -6.63 2.09 2.41
N TRP A 95 -7.08 2.23 3.66
CA TRP A 95 -8.18 3.10 4.03
C TRP A 95 -7.85 4.57 3.74
N THR A 96 -6.67 5.02 4.16
CA THR A 96 -6.22 6.40 3.94
C THR A 96 -6.19 6.73 2.45
N GLN A 97 -5.70 5.81 1.63
CA GLN A 97 -5.58 6.01 0.19
C GLN A 97 -6.93 5.91 -0.53
N SER A 98 -7.82 5.03 -0.04
CA SER A 98 -9.20 4.94 -0.54
C SER A 98 -10.01 6.21 -0.27
N LEU A 99 -9.76 6.90 0.86
CA LEU A 99 -10.31 8.22 1.13
C LEU A 99 -9.74 9.28 0.18
N MET A 100 -8.43 9.25 -0.12
CA MET A 100 -7.84 10.19 -1.08
C MET A 100 -8.30 9.98 -2.53
N LEU A 101 -8.78 8.79 -2.89
CA LEU A 101 -9.37 8.51 -4.19
C LEU A 101 -10.77 9.11 -4.35
N ARG A 102 -11.47 9.39 -3.24
CA ARG A 102 -12.75 10.09 -3.27
C ARG A 102 -12.46 11.58 -3.32
N SER A 103 -12.71 12.21 -4.47
CA SER A 103 -12.72 13.67 -4.49
C SER A 103 -13.86 14.16 -3.59
N PRO A 104 -13.69 15.29 -2.87
CA PRO A 104 -14.82 15.97 -2.22
C PRO A 104 -15.98 16.22 -3.20
N LEU A 105 -15.65 16.37 -4.49
CA LEU A 105 -16.64 16.49 -5.54
C LEU A 105 -17.36 15.16 -5.82
N ASP A 106 -16.70 14.01 -5.73
CA ASP A 106 -17.33 12.69 -5.89
C ASP A 106 -18.29 12.41 -4.72
N GLU A 107 -17.89 12.79 -3.50
CA GLU A 107 -18.77 12.70 -2.32
C GLU A 107 -19.97 13.65 -2.41
N LEU A 108 -19.73 14.87 -2.89
CA LEU A 108 -20.79 15.82 -3.18
C LEU A 108 -21.71 15.31 -4.29
N HIS A 109 -21.17 14.69 -5.34
CA HIS A 109 -21.96 14.16 -6.45
C HIS A 109 -22.83 12.99 -6.01
N SER A 110 -22.32 12.12 -5.12
CA SER A 110 -23.08 10.99 -4.58
C SER A 110 -24.21 11.40 -3.64
N SER A 111 -24.08 12.53 -2.93
CA SER A 111 -25.08 12.97 -1.94
C SER A 111 -26.01 14.07 -2.47
N HIS A 112 -25.48 14.96 -3.30
CA HIS A 112 -26.14 16.15 -3.85
C HIS A 112 -25.70 16.40 -5.31
N PRO A 113 -26.11 15.55 -6.26
CA PRO A 113 -25.62 15.58 -7.64
C PRO A 113 -25.81 16.94 -8.34
N GLU A 114 -26.95 17.63 -8.11
CA GLU A 114 -27.20 18.96 -8.69
C GLU A 114 -26.23 20.03 -8.19
N LEU A 115 -25.83 19.98 -6.92
CA LEU A 115 -24.85 20.92 -6.35
C LEU A 115 -23.44 20.63 -6.88
N ALA A 116 -23.09 19.36 -7.05
CA ALA A 116 -21.80 18.97 -7.62
C ALA A 116 -21.64 19.44 -9.07
N ILE A 117 -22.68 19.26 -9.89
CA ILE A 117 -22.66 19.71 -11.31
C ILE A 117 -22.46 21.22 -11.39
N ARG A 118 -23.22 22.01 -10.62
CA ARG A 118 -23.08 23.46 -10.60
C ARG A 118 -21.70 23.94 -10.13
N LEU A 119 -21.13 23.27 -9.12
CA LEU A 119 -19.81 23.61 -8.62
C LEU A 119 -18.72 23.31 -9.67
N GLN A 120 -18.83 22.18 -10.37
CA GLN A 120 -17.95 21.81 -11.48
C GLN A 120 -18.01 22.83 -12.62
N GLU A 121 -19.20 23.30 -12.99
CA GLU A 121 -19.39 24.32 -14.02
C GLU A 121 -18.74 25.66 -13.65
N SER A 122 -18.85 26.08 -12.39
CA SER A 122 -18.25 27.33 -11.90
C SER A 122 -16.72 27.32 -11.80
N LEU A 123 -16.11 26.13 -11.67
CA LEU A 123 -14.65 25.97 -11.60
C LEU A 123 -14.00 25.92 -12.99
N ASN A 124 -14.79 25.70 -14.04
CA ASN A 124 -14.33 25.58 -15.43
C ASN A 124 -14.58 26.86 -16.27
N SER A 125 -15.13 27.92 -15.65
CA SER A 125 -15.41 29.24 -16.25
C SER A 125 -14.38 30.29 -15.83
#